data_AF-A0A7X0IZ39-F1
#
_entry.id   AF-A0A7X0IZ39-F1
#
_cell.length_a   1.000
_cell.length_b   1.000
_cell.length_c   1.000
_cell.angle_alpha   90.00
_cell.angle_beta   90.00
_cell.angle_gamma   90.00
#
_symmetry.space_group_name_H-M   'P 1'
#
loop_
_entity.id
_entity.type
_entity.pdbx_description
1 polymer ?
#
loop_
_entity_poly.entity_id
_entity_poly.type
_entity_poly.pdbx_seq_one_letter_code
_entity_poly.pdbx_strand_id
1 'polypeptide(L)' 'MKRFKSQRHLQRFVSIHDTIANLFHILRHDLPSAHHRELRSAAWAKIAPI' A
#
# COMPACT_ATOMS: atom_id res chain seq x y z
N MET A 1 2.61 -9.43 -12.74
CA MET A 1 3.37 -8.21 -12.37
C MET A 1 4.43 -7.97 -13.43
N LYS A 2 4.54 -6.76 -13.96
CA LYS A 2 5.59 -6.39 -14.93
C LYS A 2 6.96 -6.72 -14.31
N ARG A 3 7.88 -7.35 -15.05
CA ARG A 3 9.21 -7.72 -14.52
C ARG A 3 9.97 -6.47 -14.11
N PHE A 4 10.57 -6.46 -12.91
CA PHE A 4 11.45 -5.38 -12.47
C PHE A 4 12.77 -5.42 -13.23
N LYS A 5 13.28 -4.25 -13.65
CA LYS A 5 14.55 -4.12 -14.40
C LYS A 5 15.78 -4.52 -13.60
N SER A 6 15.72 -4.50 -12.27
CA SER A 6 16.84 -4.87 -11.39
C SER A 6 16.36 -5.24 -9.99
N GLN A 7 17.19 -5.98 -9.25
CA GLN A 7 16.91 -6.32 -7.85
C GLN A 7 16.78 -5.09 -6.96
N ARG A 8 17.55 -4.02 -7.21
CA ARG A 8 17.41 -2.76 -6.48
C ARG A 8 16.02 -2.12 -6.68
N HIS A 9 15.46 -2.19 -7.88
CA HIS A 9 14.08 -1.71 -8.12
C HIS A 9 13.05 -2.57 -7.40
N LEU A 10 13.21 -3.88 -7.41
CA LEU A 10 12.36 -4.78 -6.62
C LEU A 10 12.46 -4.46 -5.13
N GLN A 11 13.67 -4.26 -4.58
CA GLN A 11 13.86 -4.01 -3.17
C GLN A 11 13.26 -2.67 -2.72
N ARG A 12 13.40 -1.61 -3.52
CA ARG A 12 12.74 -0.33 -3.26
C ARG A 12 11.22 -0.45 -3.34
N PHE A 13 10.72 -1.17 -4.34
CA PHE A 13 9.29 -1.43 -4.49
C PHE A 13 8.75 -2.18 -3.25
N VAL A 14 9.35 -3.32 -2.91
CA VAL A 14 8.93 -4.12 -1.76
C VAL A 14 9.08 -3.34 -0.45
N SER A 15 10.15 -2.58 -0.21
CA SER A 15 10.31 -1.83 1.04
C SER A 15 9.20 -0.80 1.27
N ILE A 16 8.77 -0.10 0.23
CA ILE A 16 7.67 0.87 0.30
C ILE A 16 6.32 0.14 0.42
N HIS A 17 6.13 -0.90 -0.39
CA HIS A 17 4.85 -1.61 -0.48
C HIS A 17 4.61 -2.59 0.66
N ASP A 18 5.62 -3.17 1.29
CA ASP A 18 5.46 -4.05 2.47
C ASP A 18 4.86 -3.27 3.62
N THR A 19 5.35 -2.05 3.87
CA THR A 19 4.83 -1.23 4.98
C THR A 19 3.35 -0.89 4.77
N ILE A 20 2.99 -0.51 3.55
CA ILE A 20 1.60 -0.17 3.18
C ILE A 20 0.72 -1.42 3.20
N ALA A 21 1.19 -2.53 2.62
CA ALA A 21 0.46 -3.79 2.58
C ALA A 21 0.23 -4.34 4.00
N ASN A 22 1.24 -4.26 4.87
CA ASN A 22 1.15 -4.72 6.25
C ASN A 22 0.17 -3.86 7.06
N LEU A 23 0.16 -2.54 6.88
CA LEU A 23 -0.81 -1.65 7.53
C LEU A 23 -2.25 -1.99 7.14
N PHE A 24 -2.51 -2.19 5.84
CA PHE A 24 -3.83 -2.63 5.37
C PHE A 24 -4.18 -4.05 5.82
N HIS A 25 -3.18 -4.94 5.95
CA HIS A 25 -3.39 -6.30 6.41
C HIS A 25 -3.78 -6.37 7.89
N ILE A 26 -3.13 -5.57 8.75
CA ILE A 26 -3.47 -5.43 10.16
C ILE A 26 -4.91 -4.89 10.30
N LEU A 27 -5.25 -3.82 9.58
CA LEU A 27 -6.58 -3.22 9.66
C LEU A 27 -7.69 -4.08 9.02
N ARG A 28 -7.36 -5.02 8.13
CA ARG A 28 -8.35 -5.87 7.42
C ARG A 28 -9.11 -6.81 8.35
N HIS A 29 -8.51 -7.26 9.44
CA HIS A 29 -9.11 -8.27 10.32
C HIS A 29 -10.08 -7.66 11.34
N ASP A 30 -9.88 -6.39 11.69
CA ASP A 30 -10.65 -5.70 12.72
C ASP A 30 -11.65 -4.66 12.18
N LEU A 31 -11.63 -4.35 10.88
CA LEU A 31 -12.48 -3.31 10.30
C LEU A 31 -13.39 -3.80 9.17
N PRO A 32 -14.65 -3.34 9.13
CA PRO A 32 -15.54 -3.57 8.00
C PRO A 32 -14.94 -3.08 6.67
N SER A 33 -15.23 -3.81 5.59
CA SER A 33 -14.65 -3.55 4.26
C SER A 33 -14.89 -2.12 3.74
N ALA A 34 -16.01 -1.49 4.12
CA ALA A 34 -16.32 -0.10 3.78
C ALA A 34 -15.28 0.87 4.35
N HIS A 35 -14.92 0.71 5.62
CA HIS A 35 -13.93 1.54 6.30
C HIS A 35 -12.54 1.38 5.70
N HIS A 36 -12.19 0.17 5.26
CA HIS A 36 -10.95 -0.07 4.55
C HIS A 36 -10.87 0.69 3.21
N ARG A 37 -11.99 0.81 2.47
CA ARG A 37 -12.03 1.59 1.20
C ARG A 37 -11.86 3.09 1.45
N GLU A 38 -12.47 3.62 2.50
CA GLU A 38 -12.33 5.03 2.90
C GLU A 38 -10.88 5.36 3.28
N LEU A 39 -10.29 4.57 4.18
CA LEU A 39 -8.91 4.76 4.62
C LEU A 39 -7.90 4.64 3.46
N ARG A 40 -8.11 3.68 2.55
CA ARG A 40 -7.28 3.56 1.34
C ARG A 40 -7.36 4.80 0.45
N SER A 41 -8.57 5.32 0.24
CA SER A 41 -8.79 6.50 -0.60
C SER A 41 -8.17 7.75 0.03
N ALA A 42 -8.30 7.92 1.34
CA ALA A 42 -7.69 9.01 2.10
C ALA A 42 -6.16 8.93 2.09
N ALA A 43 -5.58 7.73 2.28
CA ALA A 43 -4.13 7.53 2.21
C ALA A 43 -3.57 7.87 0.83
N TRP A 44 -4.27 7.49 -0.24
CA TRP A 44 -3.86 7.82 -1.61
C TRP A 44 -4.00 9.31 -1.93
N ALA A 45 -5.06 9.96 -1.48
CA ALA A 45 -5.22 11.41 -1.61
C ALA A 45 -4.09 12.18 -0.91
N LYS A 46 -3.60 11.67 0.23
CA LYS A 46 -2.49 12.27 0.98
C LYS A 46 -1.12 12.10 0.30
N ILE A 47 -0.96 11.08 -0.54
CA ILE A 47 0.32 10.75 -1.21
C ILE A 47 0.38 11.34 -2.63
N ALA A 48 -0.77 11.70 -3.22
CA ALA A 48 -0.81 12.38 -4.50
C ALA A 48 -0.22 13.81 -4.36
N PRO A 49 0.82 14.17 -5.12
CA PRO A 49 1.28 15.55 -5.18
C PRO A 49 0.22 16.40 -5.89
N ILE A 50 -0.02 17.59 -5.36
CA ILE A 50 -0.91 18.63 -5.91
C ILE A 50 -0.40 19.07 -7.28
#